data_AF-A0A2R7QVM8-F1
#
_entry.id   AF-A0A2R7QVM8-F1
#
_cell.length_a   1.000
_cell.length_b   1.000
_cell.length_c   1.000
_cell.angle_alpha   90.00
_cell.angle_beta   90.00
_cell.angle_gamma   90.00
#
_symmetry.space_group_name_H-M   'P 1'
#
loop_
_entity.id
_entity.type
_entity.pdbx_description
1 polymer ?
#
loop_
_entity_poly.entity_id
_entity_poly.type
_entity_poly.pdbx_seq_one_letter_code
_entity_poly.pdbx_strand_id
1 'polypeptide(L)'
;VQENEAVAWTEAPLTLRGLFRQRLRWTYGNIQTLYKHRSMLFRPKYGALGMLTMPYALISVVVPLIFMPLTVFVAVISLSRGEWQAIAIFSVFVASTHMVVSIVAVLMVRESLLHLLMVPIYRLIYEPLRAYVVFGSAIQALRGTSVGWYRPERTNSVVMSPVPRKAGAVAPSPV
;
A
#
# COMPACT_ATOMS: atom_id res chain seq x y z
N VAL A 1 9.89 18.73 7.13
CA VAL A 1 9.02 19.41 6.14
C VAL A 1 8.84 18.47 4.98
N GLN A 2 7.59 18.14 4.62
CA GLN A 2 7.29 17.34 3.43
C GLN A 2 7.14 18.34 2.27
N GLU A 3 7.95 18.18 1.22
CA GLU A 3 7.94 19.05 0.05
C GLU A 3 7.13 18.37 -1.06
N ASN A 4 6.01 18.97 -1.46
CA ASN A 4 5.10 18.36 -2.44
C ASN A 4 5.59 18.55 -3.88
N GLU A 5 6.48 19.52 -4.13
CA GLU A 5 7.04 19.78 -5.45
C GLU A 5 8.34 19.00 -5.74
N ALA A 6 8.81 18.20 -4.78
CA ALA A 6 10.03 17.42 -4.93
C ALA A 6 9.86 16.29 -5.96
N VAL A 7 10.57 16.38 -7.09
CA VAL A 7 10.58 15.34 -8.13
C VAL A 7 11.75 14.40 -7.92
N ALA A 8 11.45 13.11 -7.72
CA ALA A 8 12.44 12.04 -7.65
C ALA A 8 12.23 11.05 -8.79
N TRP A 9 13.26 10.88 -9.63
CA TRP A 9 13.26 9.87 -10.68
C TRP A 9 13.62 8.51 -10.09
N THR A 10 12.71 7.54 -10.18
CA THR A 10 12.91 6.20 -9.62
C THR A 10 12.56 5.10 -10.61
N GLU A 11 13.35 4.04 -10.63
CA GLU A 11 13.05 2.82 -11.38
C GLU A 11 11.93 2.02 -10.68
N ALA A 12 10.86 1.70 -11.42
CA ALA A 12 9.82 0.79 -10.95
C ALA A 12 10.14 -0.68 -11.31
N PRO A 13 9.69 -1.66 -10.51
CA PRO A 13 9.86 -3.07 -10.87
C PRO A 13 9.08 -3.40 -12.15
N LEU A 14 9.78 -3.93 -13.16
CA LEU A 14 9.18 -4.30 -14.46
C LEU A 14 8.53 -5.69 -14.46
N THR A 15 8.74 -6.49 -13.40
CA THR A 15 8.22 -7.85 -13.30
C THR A 15 7.34 -8.02 -12.06
N LEU A 16 6.30 -8.86 -12.18
CA LEU A 16 5.44 -9.22 -11.05
C LEU A 16 6.24 -9.86 -9.90
N ARG A 17 7.27 -10.65 -10.21
CA ARG A 17 8.17 -11.24 -9.20
C ARG A 17 8.97 -10.17 -8.46
N GLY A 18 9.47 -9.16 -9.16
CA GLY A 18 10.16 -8.02 -8.56
C GLY A 18 9.22 -7.21 -7.66
N LEU A 19 8.01 -6.92 -8.14
CA LEU A 19 6.97 -6.25 -7.36
C LEU A 19 6.61 -7.03 -6.10
N PHE A 20 6.41 -8.35 -6.21
CA PHE A 20 6.12 -9.21 -5.06
C PHE A 20 7.22 -9.15 -4.00
N ARG A 21 8.49 -9.32 -4.39
CA ARG A 21 9.63 -9.24 -3.45
C ARG A 21 9.71 -7.88 -2.77
N GLN A 22 9.47 -6.80 -3.52
CA GLN A 22 9.45 -5.45 -2.97
C GLN A 22 8.34 -5.28 -1.92
N ARG A 23 7.10 -5.65 -2.26
CA ARG A 23 5.95 -5.52 -1.37
C ARG A 23 6.08 -6.40 -0.14
N LEU A 24 6.57 -7.63 -0.30
CA LEU A 24 6.84 -8.54 0.82
C LEU A 24 7.83 -7.92 1.81
N ARG A 25 8.92 -7.31 1.32
CA ARG A 25 9.90 -6.62 2.16
C ARG A 25 9.29 -5.45 2.92
N TRP A 26 8.45 -4.64 2.26
CA TRP A 26 7.81 -3.48 2.88
C TRP A 26 6.81 -3.88 3.94
N THR A 27 5.92 -4.83 3.64
CA THR A 27 4.94 -5.32 4.60
C THR A 27 5.61 -5.99 5.79
N TYR A 28 6.63 -6.82 5.55
CA TYR A 28 7.40 -7.43 6.64
C TYR A 28 8.14 -6.38 7.48
N GLY A 29 8.78 -5.39 6.85
CA GLY A 29 9.45 -4.29 7.57
C GLY A 29 8.49 -3.45 8.42
N ASN A 30 7.25 -3.28 7.97
CA ASN A 30 6.20 -2.63 8.77
C ASN A 30 5.88 -3.45 10.04
N ILE A 31 5.74 -4.78 9.90
CA ILE A 31 5.53 -5.69 11.04
C ILE A 31 6.73 -5.66 12.00
N GLN A 32 7.96 -5.65 11.47
CA GLN A 32 9.17 -5.54 12.30
C GLN A 32 9.22 -4.22 13.08
N THR A 33 8.85 -3.11 12.44
CA THR A 33 8.79 -1.79 13.08
C THR A 33 7.76 -1.79 14.20
N LEU A 34 6.57 -2.32 13.92
CA LEU A 34 5.50 -2.46 14.91
C LEU A 34 5.96 -3.32 16.11
N TYR A 35 6.64 -4.43 15.85
CA TYR A 35 7.16 -5.31 16.89
C TYR A 35 8.26 -4.63 17.73
N LYS A 36 9.25 -4.01 17.07
CA LYS A 36 10.36 -3.31 17.74
C LYS A 36 9.87 -2.18 18.63
N HIS A 37 8.84 -1.47 18.20
CA HIS A 37 8.27 -0.33 18.91
C HIS A 37 6.97 -0.66 19.66
N ARG A 38 6.65 -1.94 19.87
CA ARG A 38 5.41 -2.38 20.53
C ARG A 38 5.17 -1.75 21.90
N SER A 39 6.24 -1.35 22.59
CA SER A 39 6.18 -0.63 23.86
C SER A 39 5.62 0.80 23.75
N MET A 40 5.39 1.33 22.54
CA MET A 40 4.76 2.62 22.31
C MET A 40 3.24 2.51 22.11
N LEU A 41 2.73 1.31 21.87
CA LEU A 41 1.33 1.08 21.55
C LEU A 41 0.42 1.52 22.70
N PHE A 42 -0.55 2.40 22.40
CA PHE A 42 -1.50 2.99 23.36
C PHE A 42 -0.82 3.70 24.54
N ARG A 43 0.37 4.28 24.34
CA ARG A 43 1.08 5.00 25.39
C ARG A 43 1.03 6.52 25.15
N PRO A 44 0.32 7.28 26.02
CA PRO A 44 0.17 8.73 25.88
C PRO A 44 1.49 9.51 25.88
N LYS A 45 2.53 9.00 26.55
CA LYS A 45 3.86 9.63 26.61
C LYS A 45 4.52 9.84 25.24
N TYR A 46 4.07 9.13 24.20
CA TYR A 46 4.57 9.28 22.83
C TYR A 46 3.62 10.11 21.94
N GLY A 47 2.61 10.77 22.52
CA GLY A 47 1.64 11.60 21.80
C GLY A 47 0.90 10.82 20.70
N ALA A 48 0.71 11.47 19.55
CA ALA A 48 0.02 10.89 18.40
C ALA A 48 0.69 9.61 17.87
N LEU A 49 2.02 9.48 17.99
CA LEU A 49 2.73 8.28 17.54
C LEU A 49 2.25 7.05 18.31
N GLY A 50 2.20 7.14 19.65
CA GLY A 50 1.79 6.02 20.49
C GLY A 50 0.28 5.77 20.52
N MET A 51 -0.52 6.84 20.41
CA MET A 51 -1.98 6.79 20.55
C MET A 51 -2.74 6.59 19.24
N LEU A 52 -2.19 7.02 18.10
CA LEU A 52 -2.87 6.97 16.80
C LEU A 52 -2.09 6.14 15.78
N THR A 53 -0.83 6.49 15.52
CA THR A 53 -0.03 5.85 14.46
C THR A 53 0.24 4.38 14.75
N MET A 54 0.66 4.04 15.98
CA MET A 54 0.95 2.67 16.38
C MET A 54 -0.29 1.77 16.35
N PRO A 55 -1.45 2.19 16.92
CA PRO A 55 -2.70 1.43 16.79
C PRO A 55 -3.16 1.29 15.35
N TYR A 56 -3.09 2.36 14.54
CA TYR A 56 -3.42 2.30 13.13
C TYR A 56 -2.52 1.31 12.37
N ALA A 57 -1.21 1.34 12.61
CA ALA A 57 -0.27 0.40 12.01
C ALA A 57 -0.59 -1.06 12.40
N LEU A 58 -0.95 -1.31 13.67
CA LEU A 58 -1.40 -2.63 14.11
C LEU A 58 -2.68 -3.08 13.41
N ILE A 59 -3.70 -2.22 13.39
CA ILE A 59 -4.98 -2.49 12.72
C ILE A 59 -4.77 -2.76 11.23
N SER A 60 -3.90 -2.01 10.56
CA SER A 60 -3.60 -2.18 9.14
C SER A 60 -3.01 -3.55 8.79
N VAL A 61 -2.37 -4.22 9.75
CA VAL A 61 -1.84 -5.58 9.59
C VAL A 61 -2.88 -6.63 10.01
N VAL A 62 -3.53 -6.42 11.15
CA VAL A 62 -4.44 -7.41 11.76
C VAL A 62 -5.76 -7.54 11.00
N VAL A 63 -6.35 -6.43 10.57
CA VAL A 63 -7.67 -6.44 9.90
C VAL A 63 -7.65 -7.28 8.63
N PRO A 64 -6.70 -7.10 7.68
CA PRO A 64 -6.67 -7.94 6.49
C PRO A 64 -6.45 -9.42 6.80
N LEU A 65 -5.63 -9.76 7.81
CA LEU A 65 -5.37 -11.15 8.20
C LEU A 65 -6.62 -11.87 8.70
N ILE A 66 -7.52 -11.17 9.38
CA ILE A 66 -8.75 -11.75 9.95
C ILE A 66 -9.90 -11.69 8.94
N PHE A 67 -10.13 -10.51 8.35
CA PHE A 67 -11.32 -10.28 7.55
C PHE A 67 -11.24 -10.86 6.14
N MET A 68 -10.06 -10.93 5.50
CA MET A 68 -9.95 -11.57 4.18
C MET A 68 -10.43 -13.04 4.19
N PRO A 69 -9.95 -13.93 5.08
CA PRO A 69 -10.37 -15.32 5.08
C PRO A 69 -11.81 -15.45 5.55
N LEU A 70 -12.25 -14.61 6.49
CA LEU A 70 -13.65 -14.56 6.92
C LEU A 70 -14.59 -14.20 5.76
N THR A 71 -14.26 -13.20 4.96
CA THR A 71 -15.07 -12.80 3.79
C THR A 71 -15.15 -13.94 2.78
N VAL A 72 -14.04 -14.63 2.50
CA VAL A 72 -14.04 -15.79 1.59
C VAL A 72 -14.88 -16.93 2.17
N PHE A 73 -14.72 -17.23 3.45
CA PHE A 73 -15.46 -18.29 4.14
C PHE A 73 -16.98 -18.03 4.11
N VAL A 74 -17.40 -16.82 4.46
CA VAL A 74 -18.81 -16.40 4.40
C VAL A 74 -19.32 -16.47 2.97
N ALA A 75 -18.56 -15.99 1.98
CA ALA A 75 -18.95 -16.07 0.57
C ALA A 75 -19.17 -17.51 0.11
N VAL A 76 -18.30 -18.46 0.51
CA VAL A 76 -18.45 -19.88 0.17
C VAL A 76 -19.70 -20.48 0.79
N ILE A 77 -20.00 -20.17 2.06
CA ILE A 77 -21.21 -20.64 2.75
C ILE A 77 -22.47 -20.05 2.10
N SER A 78 -22.47 -18.76 1.80
CA SER A 78 -23.62 -18.12 1.15
C SER A 78 -23.87 -18.68 -0.24
N LEU A 79 -22.81 -18.96 -1.03
CA LEU A 79 -22.96 -19.63 -2.32
C LEU A 79 -23.51 -21.06 -2.20
N SER A 80 -23.05 -21.84 -1.21
CA SER A 80 -23.55 -23.21 -1.02
C SER A 80 -25.01 -23.26 -0.59
N ARG A 81 -25.53 -22.18 0.01
CA ARG A 81 -26.95 -21.99 0.34
C ARG A 81 -27.77 -21.36 -0.78
N GLY A 82 -27.15 -20.99 -1.91
CA GLY A 82 -27.82 -20.31 -3.01
C GLY A 82 -28.06 -18.81 -2.79
N GLU A 83 -27.52 -18.21 -1.73
CA GLU A 83 -27.67 -16.81 -1.34
C GLU A 83 -26.73 -15.88 -2.13
N TRP A 84 -26.68 -16.01 -3.46
CA TRP A 84 -25.78 -15.21 -4.32
C TRP A 84 -26.10 -13.71 -4.29
N GLN A 85 -27.35 -13.34 -3.99
CA GLN A 85 -27.81 -11.96 -3.92
C GLN A 85 -27.07 -11.16 -2.84
N ALA A 86 -26.87 -11.74 -1.65
CA ALA A 86 -26.16 -11.10 -0.56
C ALA A 86 -24.70 -10.78 -0.94
N ILE A 87 -24.05 -11.72 -1.62
CA ILE A 87 -22.68 -11.55 -2.13
C ILE A 87 -22.63 -10.49 -3.21
N ALA A 88 -23.60 -10.48 -4.13
CA ALA A 88 -23.67 -9.47 -5.20
C ALA A 88 -23.85 -8.07 -4.61
N ILE A 89 -24.78 -7.88 -3.67
CA ILE A 89 -25.03 -6.59 -3.00
C ILE A 89 -23.77 -6.13 -2.27
N PHE A 90 -23.15 -7.00 -1.47
CA PHE A 90 -21.92 -6.68 -0.77
C PHE A 90 -20.78 -6.30 -1.74
N SER A 91 -20.63 -7.05 -2.84
CA SER A 91 -19.60 -6.80 -3.85
C SER A 91 -19.81 -5.46 -4.56
N VAL A 92 -21.06 -5.12 -4.90
CA VAL A 92 -21.42 -3.82 -5.49
C VAL A 92 -21.14 -2.68 -4.51
N PHE A 93 -21.49 -2.84 -3.23
CA PHE A 93 -21.21 -1.85 -2.19
C PHE A 93 -19.70 -1.59 -2.01
N VAL A 94 -18.89 -2.65 -1.99
CA VAL A 94 -17.42 -2.51 -1.91
C VAL A 94 -16.88 -1.85 -3.18
N ALA A 95 -17.32 -2.30 -4.36
CA ALA A 95 -16.87 -1.74 -5.63
C ALA A 95 -17.24 -0.25 -5.77
N SER A 96 -18.43 0.15 -5.36
CA SER A 96 -18.87 1.55 -5.41
C SER A 96 -18.07 2.42 -4.44
N THR A 97 -17.81 1.93 -3.22
CA THR A 97 -16.97 2.63 -2.24
C THR A 97 -15.56 2.86 -2.79
N HIS A 98 -14.94 1.84 -3.37
CA HIS A 98 -13.62 1.96 -4.00
C HIS A 98 -13.62 2.92 -5.19
N MET A 99 -14.68 2.91 -6.00
CA MET A 99 -14.84 3.84 -7.11
C MET A 99 -14.90 5.28 -6.63
N VAL A 100 -15.72 5.58 -5.61
CA VAL A 100 -15.84 6.93 -5.03
C VAL A 100 -14.50 7.42 -4.49
N VAL A 101 -13.80 6.60 -3.71
CA VAL A 101 -12.47 6.96 -3.17
C VAL A 101 -11.48 7.24 -4.30
N SER A 102 -11.50 6.43 -5.36
CA SER A 102 -10.59 6.59 -6.51
C SER A 102 -10.90 7.85 -7.32
N ILE A 103 -12.18 8.18 -7.52
CA ILE A 103 -12.61 9.41 -8.19
C ILE A 103 -12.12 10.63 -7.39
N VAL A 104 -12.37 10.64 -6.08
CA VAL A 104 -11.91 11.73 -5.19
C VAL A 104 -10.39 11.89 -5.28
N ALA A 105 -9.63 10.78 -5.25
CA ALA A 105 -8.18 10.81 -5.35
C ALA A 105 -7.70 11.39 -6.70
N VAL A 106 -8.26 10.96 -7.83
CA VAL A 106 -7.89 11.47 -9.16
C VAL A 106 -8.20 12.96 -9.29
N LEU A 107 -9.35 13.41 -8.76
CA LEU A 107 -9.72 14.82 -8.75
C LEU A 107 -8.78 15.66 -7.86
N MET A 108 -8.36 15.14 -6.70
CA MET A 108 -7.42 15.81 -5.82
C MET A 108 -6.03 15.98 -6.46
N VAL A 109 -5.56 14.96 -7.17
CA VAL A 109 -4.25 14.98 -7.87
C VAL A 109 -4.32 15.74 -9.20
N ARG A 110 -5.53 16.05 -9.70
CA ARG A 110 -5.79 16.71 -10.99
C ARG A 110 -5.26 15.92 -12.18
N GLU A 111 -5.35 14.60 -12.08
CA GLU A 111 -4.91 13.67 -13.12
C GLU A 111 -6.06 13.28 -14.05
N SER A 112 -5.70 12.69 -15.19
CA SER A 112 -6.72 12.24 -16.15
C SER A 112 -7.62 11.14 -15.54
N LEU A 113 -8.91 11.19 -15.85
CA LEU A 113 -9.89 10.18 -15.42
C LEU A 113 -9.57 8.78 -15.98
N LEU A 114 -8.72 8.68 -16.99
CA LEU A 114 -8.25 7.40 -17.54
C LEU A 114 -7.56 6.54 -16.48
N HIS A 115 -6.96 7.14 -15.45
CA HIS A 115 -6.39 6.43 -14.32
C HIS A 115 -7.40 5.58 -13.54
N LEU A 116 -8.71 5.86 -13.64
CA LEU A 116 -9.75 5.04 -13.04
C LEU A 116 -9.84 3.64 -13.67
N LEU A 117 -9.32 3.43 -14.87
CA LEU A 117 -9.18 2.09 -15.47
C LEU A 117 -8.24 1.18 -14.65
N MET A 118 -7.41 1.75 -13.77
CA MET A 118 -6.60 0.96 -12.84
C MET A 118 -7.42 0.32 -11.72
N VAL A 119 -8.63 0.78 -11.42
CA VAL A 119 -9.48 0.21 -10.36
C VAL A 119 -9.80 -1.27 -10.60
N PRO A 120 -10.34 -1.70 -11.76
CA PRO A 120 -10.58 -3.11 -12.03
C PRO A 120 -9.27 -3.92 -12.09
N ILE A 121 -8.19 -3.34 -12.65
CA ILE A 121 -6.88 -4.00 -12.73
C ILE A 121 -6.33 -4.27 -11.31
N TYR A 122 -6.45 -3.28 -10.42
CA TYR A 122 -6.05 -3.40 -9.03
C TYR A 122 -6.82 -4.51 -8.33
N ARG A 123 -8.15 -4.58 -8.54
CA ARG A 123 -9.03 -5.57 -7.92
C ARG A 123 -8.69 -7.01 -8.34
N LEU A 124 -8.38 -7.22 -9.62
CA LEU A 124 -8.13 -8.56 -10.16
C LEU A 124 -6.69 -9.04 -9.97
N ILE A 125 -5.72 -8.14 -10.09
CA ILE A 125 -4.29 -8.52 -10.08
C ILE A 125 -3.64 -8.19 -8.72
N TYR A 126 -3.79 -6.95 -8.26
CA TYR A 126 -3.05 -6.48 -7.09
C TYR A 126 -3.66 -6.93 -5.77
N GLU A 127 -4.98 -7.09 -5.70
CA GLU A 127 -5.65 -7.48 -4.47
C GLU A 127 -5.30 -8.91 -4.01
N PRO A 128 -5.29 -9.94 -4.89
CA PRO A 128 -4.75 -11.26 -4.55
C PRO A 128 -3.26 -11.22 -4.18
N LEU A 129 -2.46 -10.44 -4.91
CA LEU A 129 -1.04 -10.24 -4.59
C LEU A 129 -0.86 -9.67 -3.18
N ARG A 130 -1.64 -8.65 -2.82
CA ARG A 130 -1.62 -8.01 -1.50
C ARG A 130 -2.02 -8.98 -0.40
N ALA A 131 -3.06 -9.79 -0.63
CA ALA A 131 -3.46 -10.85 0.30
C ALA A 131 -2.29 -11.79 0.55
N TYR A 132 -1.71 -12.36 -0.51
CA TYR A 132 -0.57 -13.27 -0.41
C TYR A 132 0.64 -12.65 0.30
N VAL A 133 0.95 -11.38 0.02
CA VAL A 133 2.02 -10.63 0.68
C VAL A 133 1.76 -10.52 2.19
N VAL A 134 0.56 -10.15 2.62
CA VAL A 134 0.24 -9.97 4.05
C VAL A 134 0.34 -11.29 4.80
N PHE A 135 -0.24 -12.38 4.27
CA PHE A 135 -0.12 -13.71 4.88
C PHE A 135 1.34 -14.20 4.90
N GLY A 136 2.05 -14.05 3.78
CA GLY A 136 3.46 -14.43 3.68
C GLY A 136 4.35 -13.66 4.65
N SER A 137 4.13 -12.35 4.82
CA SER A 137 4.84 -11.53 5.81
C SER A 137 4.49 -11.94 7.25
N ALA A 138 3.23 -12.25 7.54
CA ALA A 138 2.81 -12.71 8.87
C ALA A 138 3.46 -14.06 9.23
N ILE A 139 3.48 -15.03 8.31
CA ILE A 139 4.13 -16.33 8.54
C ILE A 139 5.64 -16.16 8.77
N GLN A 140 6.31 -15.32 7.98
CA GLN A 140 7.74 -15.03 8.17
C GLN A 140 8.02 -14.33 9.51
N ALA A 141 7.12 -13.46 9.96
CA ALA A 141 7.23 -12.82 11.27
C ALA A 141 7.09 -13.83 12.41
N LEU A 142 6.14 -14.76 12.30
CA LEU A 142 5.93 -15.83 13.28
C LEU A 142 7.09 -16.82 13.35
N ARG A 143 7.72 -17.13 12.20
CA ARG A 143 8.89 -18.04 12.12
C ARG A 143 10.19 -17.39 12.59
N GLY A 144 10.20 -16.10 12.88
CA GLY A 144 11.42 -15.37 13.24
C GLY A 144 12.46 -15.29 12.12
N THR A 145 12.09 -15.59 10.88
CA THR A 145 13.02 -15.56 9.74
C THR A 145 13.34 -14.12 9.37
N SER A 146 14.62 -13.77 9.29
CA SER A 146 15.04 -12.46 8.76
C SER A 146 14.84 -12.43 7.25
N VAL A 147 14.10 -11.43 6.76
CA VAL A 147 14.00 -11.18 5.32
C VAL A 147 15.26 -10.46 4.88
N GLY A 148 16.12 -11.16 4.13
CA GLY A 148 17.32 -10.57 3.54
C GLY A 148 17.01 -9.34 2.71
N TRP A 149 17.86 -8.32 2.78
CA TRP A 149 17.67 -7.09 2.02
C TRP A 149 17.90 -7.33 0.53
N TYR A 150 16.81 -7.61 -0.19
CA TYR A 150 16.84 -7.82 -1.63
C TYR A 150 17.25 -6.53 -2.36
N ARG A 151 18.29 -6.61 -3.18
CA ARG A 151 18.69 -5.55 -4.12
C ARG A 151 17.91 -5.73 -5.43
N PRO A 152 17.06 -4.77 -5.85
CA PRO A 152 16.39 -4.84 -7.14
C PRO A 152 17.40 -4.88 -8.29
N GLU A 153 17.09 -5.63 -9.33
CA GLU A 153 17.82 -5.57 -10.60
C GLU A 153 17.67 -4.18 -11.21
N ARG A 154 18.79 -3.60 -11.65
CA ARG A 154 18.84 -2.27 -12.27
C ARG A 154 18.59 -2.42 -13.77
N THR A 155 17.61 -1.69 -14.28
CA THR A 155 17.21 -1.77 -15.69
C THR A 155 17.59 -0.52 -16.49
N ASN A 156 18.08 0.54 -15.81
CA ASN A 156 18.43 1.83 -16.40
C ASN A 156 17.32 2.39 -17.29
N SER A 157 16.06 2.15 -16.90
CA SER A 157 14.87 2.54 -17.67
C SER A 157 14.53 4.02 -17.54
N VAL A 158 15.19 4.73 -16.62
CA VAL A 158 14.99 6.16 -16.39
C VAL A 158 15.85 6.96 -17.38
N VAL A 159 15.19 7.55 -18.37
CA VAL A 159 15.81 8.56 -19.24
C VAL A 159 15.60 9.92 -18.58
N MET A 160 16.69 10.56 -18.14
CA MET A 160 16.62 11.92 -17.61
C MET A 160 16.38 12.89 -18.77
N SER A 161 15.23 13.57 -18.78
CA SER A 161 15.07 14.76 -19.61
C SER A 161 16.09 15.82 -19.16
N PRO A 162 16.74 16.55 -20.09
CA PRO A 162 17.62 17.65 -19.71
C PRO A 162 16.84 18.62 -18.83
N VAL A 163 17.36 18.89 -17.62
CA VAL A 163 16.77 19.89 -16.72
C VAL A 163 16.74 21.21 -17.48
N PRO A 164 15.57 21.83 -17.72
CA PRO A 164 15.55 23.19 -18.27
C PRO A 164 16.30 24.07 -17.29
N ARG A 165 17.38 24.72 -17.76
CA ARG A 165 18.13 25.72 -16.99
C ARG A 165 17.09 26.72 -16.47
N LYS A 166 16.81 26.74 -15.16
CA LYS A 166 16.00 27.79 -14.57
C LYS A 166 16.66 29.12 -14.95
N ALA A 167 16.04 29.88 -15.84
CA ALA A 167 16.38 31.28 -16.03
C ALA A 167 16.07 31.99 -14.70
N GLY A 168 17.08 32.60 -14.09
CA GLY A 168 16.95 33.30 -12.82
C GLY A 168 17.42 32.49 -11.62
N ALA A 169 18.74 32.23 -11.54
CA ALA A 169 19.37 32.14 -10.24
C ALA A 169 19.27 33.52 -9.58
N VAL A 170 18.29 33.71 -8.70
CA VAL A 170 18.31 34.84 -7.77
C VAL A 170 19.49 34.59 -6.85
N ALA A 171 20.52 35.41 -7.01
CA ALA A 171 21.70 35.39 -6.15
C ALA A 171 21.26 35.58 -4.69
N PRO A 172 21.87 34.86 -3.72
CA PRO A 172 21.61 35.13 -2.32
C PRO A 172 22.07 36.56 -1.99
N SER A 173 21.14 37.37 -1.47
CA SER A 173 21.43 38.71 -0.96
C SER A 173 22.35 38.60 0.26
N PRO A 174 23.43 39.40 0.36
CA PRO A 174 24.33 39.35 1.50
C PRO A 174 23.69 40.08 2.68
N VAL A 175 23.44 39.35 3.78
CA VAL A 175 23.39 39.90 5.14
C VAL A 175 24.01 38.90 6.08
#